data_AF-A0A7C9F384-F1
#
_entry.id   AF-A0A7C9F384-F1
#
_cell.length_a   1.000
_cell.length_b   1.000
_cell.length_c   1.000
_cell.angle_alpha   90.00
_cell.angle_beta   90.00
_cell.angle_gamma   90.00
#
_symmetry.space_group_name_H-M   'P 1'
#
loop_
_entity.id
_entity.type
_entity.pdbx_description
1 polymer ?
#
loop_
_entity_poly.entity_id
_entity_poly.type
_entity_poly.pdbx_seq_one_letter_code
_entity_poly.pdbx_strand_id
1 'polypeptide(L)'
;MAVYGPAASELGAKKLRHDEKPLHSKVNHSTSNICHTLSTLRLSLPTILTPFAEDVLSGLSAEQKTLSSKYFYDDEGSRIFQEIMQLPEYYLTRAEMEIMTSQPAAIAAALPYREPFNIIELGAGDGLKTKELLKFLVQKAVDFTYMPIDISGEAMQQLEKKLAESLPDLDVRPLIGDYFKVLSALNSEGRPNLYLFMGGNIGNYEKEGAIELLRMLEGIMQPNGRLLTGFDLRKNPRVISQAYDDAQGTTRSFNMNLLTRMNRELDADFVLEQFDFYSFYNPYNGEVRSMLVSLEEQQVSIKALDATFHFRENELIRTELSKKYTLDEITGLAAESGFLVEKNFFDSQHFFTDSLWAKA
;
A
#
# COMPACT_ATOMS: atom_id res chain seq x y z
N MET A 1 -3.93 9.44 0.37
CA MET A 1 -2.67 8.95 -0.20
C MET A 1 -2.45 7.55 0.33
N ALA A 2 -2.40 6.55 -0.54
CA ALA A 2 -2.20 5.16 -0.10
C ALA A 2 -0.78 4.90 0.34
N VAL A 3 -0.68 4.03 1.34
CA VAL A 3 0.57 3.63 1.95
C VAL A 3 1.15 2.49 1.11
N TYR A 4 2.30 2.74 0.49
CA TYR A 4 3.04 1.77 -0.31
C TYR A 4 3.73 0.73 0.59
N GLY A 5 3.18 -0.48 0.74
CA GLY A 5 4.00 -1.63 1.09
C GLY A 5 4.41 -2.41 -0.17
N PRO A 6 5.47 -3.23 -0.10
CA PRO A 6 5.88 -4.07 -1.23
C PRO A 6 4.71 -4.96 -1.67
N ALA A 7 4.60 -5.23 -2.97
CA ALA A 7 3.63 -6.21 -3.44
C ALA A 7 3.98 -7.58 -2.85
N ALA A 8 2.96 -8.40 -2.57
CA ALA A 8 3.14 -9.78 -2.10
C ALA A 8 4.06 -10.62 -3.02
N SER A 9 4.20 -10.24 -4.29
CA SER A 9 5.12 -10.85 -5.26
C SER A 9 6.60 -10.63 -4.96
N GLU A 10 6.99 -9.54 -4.26
CA GLU A 10 8.39 -9.25 -3.93
C GLU A 10 8.90 -10.03 -2.70
N LEU A 11 7.98 -10.61 -1.90
CA LEU A 11 8.31 -11.32 -0.66
C LEU A 11 8.72 -12.79 -0.89
N GLY A 12 8.56 -13.33 -2.11
CA GLY A 12 8.73 -14.76 -2.42
C GLY A 12 10.06 -15.19 -3.07
N ALA A 13 10.94 -14.29 -3.50
CA ALA A 13 12.11 -14.69 -4.30
C ALA A 13 13.39 -14.92 -3.47
N LYS A 14 13.54 -16.12 -2.88
CA LYS A 14 14.85 -16.60 -2.38
C LYS A 14 15.46 -17.69 -3.28
N LYS A 15 16.53 -17.27 -3.97
CA LYS A 15 17.80 -17.97 -4.29
C LYS A 15 17.72 -19.49 -4.59
N LEU A 16 17.74 -19.83 -5.88
CA LEU A 16 18.44 -21.03 -6.35
C LEU A 16 19.84 -20.64 -6.81
N ARG A 17 20.86 -21.12 -6.10
CA ARG A 17 22.26 -21.06 -6.54
C ARG A 17 22.46 -22.17 -7.57
N HIS A 18 22.87 -21.82 -8.79
CA HIS A 18 23.50 -22.77 -9.69
C HIS A 18 25.00 -22.47 -9.78
N ASP A 19 25.78 -23.45 -9.33
CA ASP A 19 27.22 -23.55 -9.52
C ASP A 19 27.51 -23.86 -11.00
N GLU A 20 28.26 -23.00 -11.68
CA GLU A 20 29.01 -23.42 -12.88
C GLU A 20 30.44 -22.86 -12.86
N LYS A 21 31.39 -23.80 -12.97
CA LYS A 21 32.83 -23.57 -13.06
C LYS A 21 33.24 -23.14 -14.48
N PRO A 22 34.31 -22.36 -14.64
CA PRO A 22 34.75 -21.90 -15.96
C PRO A 22 35.57 -22.99 -16.68
N LEU A 23 35.27 -23.24 -17.96
CA LEU A 23 36.17 -23.98 -18.85
C LEU A 23 36.95 -23.04 -19.77
N HIS A 24 38.26 -23.28 -19.81
CA HIS A 24 39.27 -22.54 -20.55
C HIS A 24 39.12 -22.63 -22.08
N SER A 25 39.38 -21.48 -22.71
CA SER A 25 39.98 -21.20 -24.02
C SER A 25 40.42 -22.37 -24.91
N LYS A 26 40.10 -22.27 -26.20
CA LYS A 26 41.07 -22.45 -27.31
C LYS A 26 40.56 -21.75 -28.58
N VAL A 27 41.32 -20.75 -29.02
CA VAL A 27 41.20 -20.09 -30.33
C VAL A 27 41.97 -20.93 -31.34
N ASN A 28 41.37 -21.23 -32.49
CA ASN A 28 42.07 -21.70 -33.68
C ASN A 28 41.53 -20.97 -34.92
N HIS A 29 42.44 -20.35 -35.66
CA HIS A 29 42.19 -19.68 -36.94
C HIS A 29 42.00 -20.69 -38.06
N SER A 30 41.00 -20.46 -38.93
CA SER A 30 40.97 -20.98 -40.30
C SER A 30 39.95 -20.19 -41.14
N THR A 31 40.42 -19.68 -42.26
CA THR A 31 39.76 -18.82 -43.25
C THR A 31 38.82 -19.59 -44.18
N SER A 32 37.61 -19.09 -44.48
CA SER A 32 37.04 -19.15 -45.85
C SER A 32 35.86 -18.19 -46.03
N ASN A 33 35.81 -17.57 -47.22
CA ASN A 33 34.77 -16.69 -47.72
C ASN A 33 33.44 -17.45 -47.93
N ILE A 34 32.35 -16.97 -47.33
CA ILE A 34 31.00 -17.24 -47.82
C ILE A 34 30.17 -15.95 -47.74
N CYS A 35 29.79 -15.47 -48.93
CA CYS A 35 28.81 -14.42 -49.15
C CYS A 35 27.41 -15.01 -48.92
N HIS A 36 26.71 -14.59 -47.87
CA HIS A 36 25.27 -14.78 -47.71
C HIS A 36 24.67 -13.59 -46.96
N THR A 37 23.72 -12.93 -47.62
CA THR A 37 22.57 -12.19 -47.07
C THR A 37 22.64 -11.89 -45.57
N LEU A 38 22.99 -10.66 -45.23
CA LEU A 38 22.73 -10.07 -43.92
C LEU A 38 21.20 -9.91 -43.76
N SER A 39 20.53 -10.98 -43.36
CA SER A 39 19.33 -10.85 -42.54
C SER A 39 19.79 -10.13 -41.28
N THR A 40 19.37 -8.88 -41.12
CA THR A 40 19.50 -8.16 -39.85
C THR A 40 18.70 -8.93 -38.81
N LEU A 41 19.36 -9.86 -38.12
CA LEU A 41 18.90 -10.39 -36.86
C LEU A 41 18.81 -9.18 -35.93
N ARG A 42 17.63 -8.57 -35.81
CA ARG A 42 17.33 -7.67 -34.71
C ARG A 42 17.40 -8.54 -33.47
N LEU A 43 18.57 -8.59 -32.84
CA LEU A 43 18.69 -8.94 -31.45
C LEU A 43 17.82 -7.94 -30.70
N SER A 44 16.59 -8.34 -30.37
CA SER A 44 15.78 -7.62 -29.41
C SER A 44 16.58 -7.62 -28.11
N LEU A 45 17.07 -6.44 -27.74
CA LEU A 45 17.56 -6.24 -26.39
C LEU A 45 16.41 -6.63 -25.45
N PRO A 46 16.67 -7.37 -24.35
CA PRO A 46 15.63 -7.68 -23.40
C PRO A 46 15.01 -6.37 -22.92
N THR A 47 13.72 -6.18 -23.20
CA THR A 47 12.96 -5.04 -22.69
C THR A 47 12.96 -5.17 -21.17
N ILE A 48 13.65 -4.25 -20.49
CA ILE A 48 13.55 -4.15 -19.03
C ILE A 48 12.18 -3.59 -18.74
N LEU A 49 11.30 -4.45 -18.23
CA LEU A 49 9.96 -4.05 -17.84
C LEU A 49 10.03 -3.18 -16.57
N THR A 50 9.14 -2.21 -16.48
CA THR A 50 8.93 -1.50 -15.21
C THR A 50 8.23 -2.45 -14.22
N PRO A 51 8.33 -2.24 -12.90
CA PRO A 51 7.58 -3.05 -11.93
C PRO A 51 6.07 -3.07 -12.21
N PHE A 52 5.52 -1.96 -12.71
CA PHE A 52 4.13 -1.90 -13.15
C PHE A 52 3.82 -2.84 -14.31
N ALA A 53 4.66 -2.83 -15.34
CA ALA A 53 4.53 -3.70 -16.49
C ALA A 53 4.67 -5.19 -16.11
N GLU A 54 5.61 -5.53 -15.22
CA GLU A 54 5.80 -6.90 -14.71
C GLU A 54 4.57 -7.40 -13.95
N ASP A 55 4.02 -6.60 -13.04
CA ASP A 55 2.84 -6.97 -12.26
C ASP A 55 1.58 -7.06 -13.16
N VAL A 56 1.44 -6.19 -14.17
CA VAL A 56 0.35 -6.28 -15.15
C VAL A 56 0.46 -7.57 -15.97
N LEU A 57 1.64 -7.89 -16.47
CA LEU A 57 1.89 -9.13 -17.21
C LEU A 57 1.53 -10.35 -16.36
N SER A 58 2.05 -10.43 -15.14
CA SER A 58 1.76 -11.53 -14.22
C SER A 58 0.27 -11.60 -13.88
N GLY A 59 -0.35 -10.45 -13.62
CA GLY A 59 -1.73 -10.34 -13.17
C GLY A 59 -2.76 -10.70 -14.23
N LEU A 60 -2.56 -10.27 -15.47
CA LEU A 60 -3.46 -10.56 -16.59
C LEU A 60 -3.20 -11.93 -17.23
N SER A 61 -2.02 -12.53 -17.02
CA SER A 61 -1.72 -13.90 -17.46
C SER A 61 -2.27 -14.99 -16.55
N ALA A 62 -2.70 -14.64 -15.33
CA ALA A 62 -3.24 -15.60 -14.38
C ALA A 62 -4.61 -16.14 -14.81
N GLU A 63 -4.93 -17.37 -14.40
CA GLU A 63 -6.27 -17.97 -14.62
C GLU A 63 -7.36 -17.12 -13.96
N GLN A 64 -7.10 -16.64 -12.74
CA GLN A 64 -7.90 -15.62 -12.08
C GLN A 64 -7.17 -14.29 -12.17
N LYS A 65 -7.57 -13.47 -13.13
CA LYS A 65 -6.91 -12.20 -13.40
C LYS A 65 -6.98 -11.27 -12.19
N THR A 66 -5.87 -10.63 -11.89
CA THR A 66 -5.76 -9.71 -10.75
C THR A 66 -4.83 -8.56 -11.11
N LEU A 67 -5.13 -7.37 -10.58
CA LEU A 67 -4.24 -6.22 -10.62
C LEU A 67 -4.11 -5.68 -9.21
N SER A 68 -2.92 -5.18 -8.86
CA SER A 68 -2.68 -4.66 -7.51
C SER A 68 -3.27 -3.27 -7.34
N SER A 69 -4.02 -3.04 -6.25
CA SER A 69 -4.57 -1.74 -5.87
C SER A 69 -3.51 -0.65 -5.66
N LYS A 70 -2.23 -1.02 -5.45
CA LYS A 70 -1.12 -0.06 -5.39
C LYS A 70 -1.00 0.79 -6.67
N TYR A 71 -1.50 0.29 -7.80
CA TYR A 71 -1.46 0.99 -9.08
C TYR A 71 -2.62 1.94 -9.33
N PHE A 72 -3.61 2.02 -8.43
CA PHE A 72 -4.65 3.05 -8.54
C PHE A 72 -4.11 4.47 -8.38
N TYR A 73 -2.98 4.64 -7.70
CA TYR A 73 -2.50 5.94 -7.25
C TYR A 73 -1.49 6.56 -8.22
N ASP A 74 -1.87 6.73 -9.49
CA ASP A 74 -1.26 7.79 -10.31
C ASP A 74 -1.83 9.17 -9.90
N ASP A 75 -1.43 10.25 -10.58
CA ASP A 75 -1.89 11.60 -10.23
C ASP A 75 -3.43 11.71 -10.26
N GLU A 76 -4.06 11.15 -11.31
CA GLU A 76 -5.50 11.19 -11.47
C GLU A 76 -6.23 10.29 -10.47
N GLY A 77 -5.77 9.05 -10.26
CA GLY A 77 -6.39 8.19 -9.27
C GLY A 77 -6.21 8.71 -7.84
N SER A 78 -5.08 9.36 -7.53
CA SER A 78 -4.90 10.07 -6.26
C SER A 78 -5.89 11.22 -6.11
N ARG A 79 -6.16 11.98 -7.17
CA ARG A 79 -7.19 13.04 -7.19
C ARG A 79 -8.58 12.47 -6.96
N ILE A 80 -8.96 11.40 -7.66
CA ILE A 80 -10.27 10.74 -7.47
C ILE A 80 -10.40 10.17 -6.05
N PHE A 81 -9.34 9.59 -5.48
CA PHE A 81 -9.37 9.10 -4.11
C PHE A 81 -9.61 10.22 -3.09
N GLN A 82 -9.11 11.43 -3.34
CA GLN A 82 -9.45 12.59 -2.50
C GLN A 82 -10.95 12.92 -2.56
N GLU A 83 -11.59 12.75 -3.71
CA GLU A 83 -13.05 12.89 -3.85
C GLU A 83 -13.79 11.80 -3.08
N ILE A 84 -13.34 10.53 -3.17
CA ILE A 84 -13.89 9.40 -2.41
C ILE A 84 -13.89 9.72 -0.91
N MET A 85 -12.79 10.26 -0.38
CA MET A 85 -12.69 10.60 1.04
C MET A 85 -13.69 11.69 1.51
N GLN A 86 -14.25 12.47 0.58
CA GLN A 86 -15.29 13.48 0.87
C GLN A 86 -16.71 12.95 0.73
N LEU A 87 -16.90 11.75 0.18
CA LEU A 87 -18.22 11.16 -0.01
C LEU A 87 -18.90 10.90 1.35
N PRO A 88 -20.22 11.18 1.46
CA PRO A 88 -20.95 10.89 2.69
C PRO A 88 -20.95 9.40 3.04
N GLU A 89 -20.88 8.51 2.04
CA GLU A 89 -20.83 7.06 2.19
C GLU A 89 -19.47 6.58 2.72
N TYR A 90 -18.36 7.24 2.33
CA TYR A 90 -17.01 6.83 2.71
C TYR A 90 -16.62 7.31 4.13
N TYR A 91 -17.04 6.55 5.14
CA TYR A 91 -16.87 6.94 6.54
C TYR A 91 -15.44 6.84 7.09
N LEU A 92 -14.57 6.01 6.48
CA LEU A 92 -13.30 5.57 7.08
C LEU A 92 -12.41 6.73 7.49
N THR A 93 -12.16 7.66 6.57
CA THR A 93 -11.29 8.83 6.81
C THR A 93 -11.81 9.70 7.94
N ARG A 94 -13.13 9.87 8.05
CA ARG A 94 -13.75 10.67 9.11
C ARG A 94 -13.69 9.97 10.47
N ALA A 95 -13.91 8.66 10.51
CA ALA A 95 -13.85 7.88 11.73
C ALA A 95 -12.44 7.89 12.35
N GLU A 96 -11.40 7.65 11.53
CA GLU A 96 -10.02 7.71 12.02
C GLU A 96 -9.60 9.13 12.43
N MET A 97 -10.00 10.15 11.66
CA MET A 97 -9.76 11.55 12.03
C MET A 97 -10.44 11.92 13.35
N GLU A 98 -11.63 11.39 13.63
CA GLU A 98 -12.33 11.60 14.91
C GLU A 98 -11.49 11.08 16.08
N ILE A 99 -10.86 9.90 15.95
CA ILE A 99 -9.96 9.36 16.97
C ILE A 99 -8.78 10.31 17.20
N MET A 100 -8.10 10.71 16.13
CA MET A 100 -6.90 11.55 16.21
C MET A 100 -7.17 12.96 16.75
N THR A 101 -8.37 13.49 16.51
CA THR A 101 -8.81 14.80 17.02
C THR A 101 -9.30 14.74 18.46
N SER A 102 -10.05 13.69 18.84
CA SER A 102 -10.72 13.60 20.14
C SER A 102 -9.87 12.96 21.24
N GLN A 103 -8.91 12.09 20.88
CA GLN A 103 -8.18 11.25 21.82
C GLN A 103 -6.65 11.40 21.86
N PRO A 104 -6.01 12.52 21.44
CA PRO A 104 -4.54 12.59 21.46
C PRO A 104 -3.98 12.49 22.89
N ALA A 105 -4.70 13.00 23.89
CA ALA A 105 -4.32 12.85 25.30
C ALA A 105 -4.36 11.39 25.78
N ALA A 106 -5.35 10.61 25.34
CA ALA A 106 -5.48 9.22 25.73
C ALA A 106 -4.44 8.33 25.05
N ILE A 107 -4.07 8.66 23.80
CA ILE A 107 -2.98 8.02 23.05
C ILE A 107 -1.65 8.31 23.77
N ALA A 108 -1.34 9.59 24.01
CA ALA A 108 -0.09 9.97 24.67
C ALA A 108 0.06 9.35 26.07
N ALA A 109 -1.02 9.28 26.85
CA ALA A 109 -1.01 8.68 28.18
C ALA A 109 -0.83 7.15 28.19
N ALA A 110 -1.12 6.47 27.07
CA ALA A 110 -0.93 5.03 26.94
C ALA A 110 0.51 4.65 26.59
N LEU A 111 1.29 5.59 26.07
CA LEU A 111 2.70 5.36 25.74
C LEU A 111 3.53 5.22 27.03
N PRO A 112 4.45 4.24 27.11
CA PRO A 112 5.29 4.03 28.29
C PRO A 112 6.46 5.02 28.39
N TYR A 113 6.58 5.97 27.46
CA TYR A 113 7.77 6.80 27.30
C TYR A 113 7.85 7.91 28.34
N ARG A 114 8.98 7.94 29.06
CA ARG A 114 9.37 9.01 29.99
C ARG A 114 10.57 9.81 29.50
N GLU A 115 11.24 9.30 28.48
CA GLU A 115 12.41 9.86 27.81
C GLU A 115 12.03 10.30 26.39
N PRO A 116 12.88 11.10 25.72
CA PRO A 116 12.63 11.51 24.35
C PRO A 116 12.50 10.30 23.41
N PHE A 117 11.48 10.34 22.54
CA PHE A 117 11.16 9.22 21.64
C PHE A 117 10.93 9.73 20.22
N ASN A 118 10.84 8.82 19.25
CA ASN A 118 10.52 9.16 17.87
C ASN A 118 9.10 8.72 17.52
N ILE A 119 8.42 9.50 16.68
CA ILE A 119 7.17 9.10 16.02
C ILE A 119 7.50 8.84 14.55
N ILE A 120 7.47 7.58 14.15
CA ILE A 120 7.83 7.14 12.81
C ILE A 120 6.54 6.79 12.06
N GLU A 121 6.18 7.56 11.05
CA GLU A 121 4.95 7.34 10.29
C GLU A 121 5.24 6.68 8.94
N LEU A 122 4.63 5.52 8.71
CA LEU A 122 4.82 4.72 7.51
C LEU A 122 3.77 5.11 6.47
N GLY A 123 4.21 5.78 5.41
CA GLY A 123 3.34 6.33 4.37
C GLY A 123 2.56 7.53 4.87
N ALA A 124 3.29 8.57 5.29
CA ALA A 124 2.70 9.76 5.90
C ALA A 124 1.72 10.50 4.98
N GLY A 125 1.87 10.37 3.65
CA GLY A 125 0.97 11.01 2.70
C GLY A 125 0.89 12.53 2.92
N ASP A 126 -0.32 13.06 3.12
CA ASP A 126 -0.54 14.49 3.40
C ASP A 126 -0.42 14.86 4.90
N GLY A 127 -0.18 13.88 5.77
CA GLY A 127 0.01 14.01 7.23
C GLY A 127 -1.13 14.66 8.00
N LEU A 128 -2.31 14.83 7.39
CA LEU A 128 -3.40 15.61 8.00
C LEU A 128 -3.91 15.02 9.32
N LYS A 129 -3.97 13.69 9.43
CA LYS A 129 -4.47 12.99 10.62
C LYS A 129 -3.48 13.04 11.77
N THR A 130 -2.22 12.71 11.49
CA THR A 130 -1.16 12.64 12.49
C THR A 130 -0.87 14.01 13.11
N LYS A 131 -1.08 15.09 12.35
CA LYS A 131 -0.94 16.47 12.82
C LYS A 131 -1.65 16.76 14.15
N GLU A 132 -2.81 16.19 14.42
CA GLU A 132 -3.55 16.47 15.66
C GLU A 132 -2.85 15.88 16.90
N LEU A 133 -2.27 14.69 16.78
CA LEU A 133 -1.42 14.11 17.82
C LEU A 133 -0.13 14.94 17.99
N LEU A 134 0.53 15.29 16.89
CA LEU A 134 1.77 16.10 16.93
C LEU A 134 1.53 17.44 17.61
N LYS A 135 0.46 18.14 17.23
CA LYS A 135 0.03 19.41 17.82
C LYS A 135 -0.21 19.28 19.31
N PHE A 136 -0.91 18.25 19.76
CA PHE A 136 -1.13 18.00 21.18
C PHE A 136 0.19 17.80 21.94
N LEU A 137 1.11 17.00 21.39
CA LEU A 137 2.40 16.73 22.04
C LEU A 137 3.29 17.98 22.11
N VAL A 138 3.33 18.78 21.04
CA VAL A 138 4.02 20.09 21.02
C VAL A 138 3.44 21.02 22.10
N GLN A 139 2.12 21.13 22.19
CA GLN A 139 1.45 21.96 23.21
C GLN A 139 1.72 21.50 24.64
N LYS A 140 2.02 20.21 24.83
CA LYS A 140 2.41 19.63 26.12
C LYS A 140 3.92 19.67 26.39
N ALA A 141 4.70 20.26 25.49
CA ALA A 141 6.16 20.30 25.55
C ALA A 141 6.78 18.91 25.75
N VAL A 142 6.20 17.90 25.09
CA VAL A 142 6.78 16.56 25.03
C VAL A 142 8.00 16.61 24.12
N ASP A 143 9.10 16.02 24.54
CA ASP A 143 10.32 15.91 23.73
C ASP A 143 10.21 14.69 22.79
N PHE A 144 10.01 14.95 21.49
CA PHE A 144 9.92 13.92 20.47
C PHE A 144 10.39 14.44 19.11
N THR A 145 10.80 13.52 18.24
CA THR A 145 11.12 13.80 16.84
C THR A 145 10.10 13.10 15.94
N TYR A 146 9.50 13.82 14.99
CA TYR A 146 8.60 13.24 14.00
C TYR A 146 9.36 12.85 12.73
N MET A 147 9.21 11.60 12.32
CA MET A 147 9.96 10.98 11.21
C MET A 147 8.98 10.38 10.19
N PRO A 148 8.40 11.21 9.31
CA PRO A 148 7.53 10.71 8.24
C PRO A 148 8.34 9.97 7.19
N ILE A 149 7.83 8.82 6.73
CA ILE A 149 8.40 8.04 5.63
C ILE A 149 7.40 7.99 4.48
N ASP A 150 7.86 8.32 3.27
CA ASP A 150 7.07 8.17 2.06
C ASP A 150 7.99 7.85 0.86
N ILE A 151 7.46 7.17 -0.15
CA ILE A 151 8.20 6.94 -1.40
C ILE A 151 8.19 8.19 -2.29
N SER A 152 7.17 9.04 -2.15
CA SER A 152 7.00 10.26 -2.93
C SER A 152 7.75 11.43 -2.29
N GLY A 153 8.81 11.88 -2.94
CA GLY A 153 9.54 13.09 -2.54
C GLY A 153 8.69 14.36 -2.63
N GLU A 154 7.75 14.43 -3.57
CA GLU A 154 6.83 15.57 -3.69
C GLU A 154 5.85 15.63 -2.51
N ALA A 155 5.26 14.49 -2.14
CA ALA A 155 4.37 14.41 -0.99
C ALA A 155 5.07 14.88 0.28
N MET A 156 6.32 14.43 0.47
CA MET A 156 7.14 14.81 1.60
C MET A 156 7.40 16.32 1.66
N GLN A 157 7.77 16.95 0.54
CA GLN A 157 7.99 18.40 0.48
C GLN A 157 6.71 19.18 0.84
N GLN A 158 5.55 18.74 0.36
CA GLN A 158 4.28 19.37 0.69
C GLN A 158 3.93 19.21 2.18
N LEU A 159 4.18 18.04 2.76
CA LEU A 159 3.99 17.76 4.18
C LEU A 159 4.88 18.66 5.05
N GLU A 160 6.18 18.72 4.75
CA GLU A 160 7.12 19.56 5.49
C GLU A 160 6.71 21.03 5.49
N LYS A 161 6.33 21.57 4.33
CA LYS A 161 5.86 22.95 4.21
C LYS A 161 4.64 23.20 5.10
N LYS A 162 3.63 22.31 5.06
CA LYS A 162 2.42 22.44 5.88
C LYS A 162 2.72 22.33 7.38
N LEU A 163 3.64 21.45 7.79
CA LEU A 163 4.04 21.30 9.18
C LEU A 163 4.83 22.52 9.66
N ALA A 164 5.79 23.03 8.89
CA ALA A 164 6.53 24.24 9.22
C ALA A 164 5.62 25.46 9.41
N GLU A 165 4.57 25.60 8.59
CA GLU A 165 3.58 26.68 8.70
C GLU A 165 2.69 26.54 9.95
N SER A 166 2.37 25.32 10.38
CA SER A 166 1.34 25.08 11.41
C SER A 166 1.87 24.62 12.77
N LEU A 167 3.08 24.07 12.81
CA LEU A 167 3.79 23.57 13.99
C LEU A 167 5.29 23.93 13.85
N PRO A 168 5.66 25.22 13.90
CA PRO A 168 7.02 25.68 13.60
C PRO A 168 8.09 25.16 14.58
N ASP A 169 7.69 24.77 15.79
CA ASP A 169 8.60 24.22 16.82
C ASP A 169 8.76 22.70 16.74
N LEU A 170 8.13 22.03 15.77
CA LEU A 170 8.21 20.58 15.60
C LEU A 170 9.54 20.16 14.95
N ASP A 171 10.30 19.27 15.61
CA ASP A 171 11.45 18.58 14.99
C ASP A 171 10.95 17.52 14.01
N VAL A 172 11.09 17.81 12.71
CA VAL A 172 10.69 16.91 11.62
C VAL A 172 11.94 16.40 10.89
N ARG A 173 12.06 15.08 10.76
CA ARG A 173 13.12 14.40 9.99
C ARG A 173 12.50 13.53 8.90
N PRO A 174 12.21 14.10 7.71
CA PRO A 174 11.59 13.36 6.61
C PRO A 174 12.53 12.28 6.06
N LEU A 175 11.96 11.17 5.63
CA LEU A 175 12.70 10.06 5.03
C LEU A 175 12.02 9.61 3.74
N ILE A 176 12.77 9.63 2.64
CA ILE A 176 12.25 9.26 1.32
C ILE A 176 12.77 7.87 0.95
N GLY A 177 11.86 6.94 0.70
CA GLY A 177 12.19 5.61 0.21
C GLY A 177 11.25 4.51 0.71
N ASP A 178 11.60 3.27 0.36
CA ASP A 178 10.92 2.07 0.84
C ASP A 178 11.07 1.94 2.37
N TYR A 179 9.96 1.67 3.05
CA TYR A 179 9.88 1.69 4.52
C TYR A 179 10.92 0.78 5.15
N PHE A 180 11.00 -0.48 4.71
CA PHE A 180 11.87 -1.46 5.37
C PHE A 180 13.35 -1.14 5.16
N LYS A 181 13.71 -0.66 3.97
CA LYS A 181 15.08 -0.18 3.71
C LYS A 181 15.42 1.01 4.61
N VAL A 182 14.55 2.01 4.68
CA VAL A 182 14.75 3.21 5.50
C VAL A 182 14.83 2.86 6.98
N LEU A 183 13.87 2.09 7.50
CA LEU A 183 13.80 1.72 8.92
C LEU A 183 15.00 0.89 9.36
N SER A 184 15.51 0.01 8.51
CA SER A 184 16.71 -0.77 8.81
C SER A 184 17.95 0.10 9.04
N ALA A 185 18.01 1.28 8.42
CA ALA A 185 19.10 2.24 8.58
C ALA A 185 18.95 3.13 9.84
N LEU A 186 17.72 3.35 10.32
CA LEU A 186 17.42 4.20 11.48
C LEU A 186 17.71 3.55 12.84
N ASN A 187 17.91 2.23 12.88
CA ASN A 187 17.94 1.44 14.12
C ASN A 187 19.17 1.69 15.03
N SER A 188 19.84 2.84 14.88
CA SER A 188 21.13 3.20 15.49
C SER A 188 21.06 4.28 16.59
N GLU A 189 19.91 4.93 16.83
CA GLU A 189 19.85 6.12 17.72
C GLU A 189 19.36 5.88 19.16
N GLY A 190 19.04 4.65 19.57
CA GLY A 190 18.82 4.28 20.98
C GLY A 190 17.59 4.87 21.70
N ARG A 191 16.73 5.64 21.01
CA ARG A 191 15.46 6.16 21.54
C ARG A 191 14.31 5.16 21.33
N PRO A 192 13.28 5.16 22.19
CA PRO A 192 12.03 4.45 21.91
C PRO A 192 11.34 5.00 20.65
N ASN A 193 10.61 4.15 19.94
CA ASN A 193 9.91 4.53 18.71
C ASN A 193 8.43 4.14 18.80
N LEU A 194 7.55 5.12 18.55
CA LEU A 194 6.16 4.90 18.18
C LEU A 194 6.06 4.84 16.66
N TYR A 195 5.74 3.66 16.12
CA TYR A 195 5.46 3.45 14.71
C TYR A 195 3.98 3.70 14.44
N LEU A 196 3.65 4.45 13.40
CA LEU A 196 2.29 4.70 12.94
C LEU A 196 2.08 4.00 11.60
N PHE A 197 1.09 3.11 11.52
CA PHE A 197 0.63 2.48 10.29
C PHE A 197 -0.88 2.69 10.15
N MET A 198 -1.24 3.87 9.68
CA MET A 198 -2.60 4.41 9.76
C MET A 198 -3.38 4.19 8.45
N GLY A 199 -4.64 4.59 8.42
CA GLY A 199 -5.50 4.60 7.23
C GLY A 199 -6.21 3.30 6.93
N GLY A 200 -6.15 2.30 7.83
CA GLY A 200 -6.74 0.99 7.59
C GLY A 200 -6.02 0.19 6.51
N ASN A 201 -4.81 0.61 6.10
CA ASN A 201 -4.07 0.04 4.97
C ASN A 201 -3.70 -1.43 5.17
N ILE A 202 -3.59 -1.90 6.41
CA ILE A 202 -3.41 -3.32 6.72
C ILE A 202 -4.51 -4.19 6.13
N GLY A 203 -5.72 -3.64 5.97
CA GLY A 203 -6.85 -4.32 5.35
C GLY A 203 -6.69 -4.56 3.85
N ASN A 204 -5.69 -3.97 3.20
CA ASN A 204 -5.44 -4.17 1.77
C ASN A 204 -4.63 -5.44 1.47
N TYR A 205 -4.21 -6.16 2.51
CA TYR A 205 -3.42 -7.38 2.40
C TYR A 205 -4.28 -8.60 2.70
N GLU A 206 -4.01 -9.69 1.96
CA GLU A 206 -4.44 -11.01 2.41
C GLU A 206 -3.81 -11.30 3.78
N LYS A 207 -4.43 -12.21 4.56
CA LYS A 207 -4.03 -12.48 5.95
C LYS A 207 -2.52 -12.75 6.07
N GLU A 208 -1.97 -13.59 5.21
CA GLU A 208 -0.57 -13.99 5.22
C GLU A 208 0.34 -12.79 4.94
N GLY A 209 -0.01 -11.95 3.95
CA GLY A 209 0.73 -10.74 3.63
C GLY A 209 0.70 -9.71 4.76
N ALA A 210 -0.44 -9.57 5.46
CA ALA A 210 -0.54 -8.71 6.64
C ALA A 210 0.38 -9.21 7.77
N ILE A 211 0.41 -10.52 8.02
CA ILE A 211 1.29 -11.13 9.03
C ILE A 211 2.75 -10.93 8.66
N GLU A 212 3.14 -11.13 7.40
CA GLU A 212 4.51 -10.92 6.93
C GLU A 212 4.94 -9.46 7.11
N LEU A 213 4.10 -8.51 6.71
CA LEU A 213 4.34 -7.07 6.92
C LEU A 213 4.58 -6.75 8.40
N LEU A 214 3.68 -7.22 9.26
CA LEU A 214 3.75 -6.98 10.70
C LEU A 214 4.97 -7.65 11.32
N ARG A 215 5.35 -8.87 10.92
CA ARG A 215 6.57 -9.53 11.40
C ARG A 215 7.84 -8.80 10.97
N MET A 216 7.86 -8.21 9.77
CA MET A 216 8.99 -7.35 9.37
C MET A 216 9.08 -6.11 10.26
N LEU A 217 7.94 -5.48 10.58
CA LEU A 217 7.88 -4.36 11.53
C LEU A 217 8.30 -4.77 12.95
N GLU A 218 7.84 -5.92 13.42
CA GLU A 218 8.25 -6.51 14.70
C GLU A 218 9.77 -6.69 14.76
N GLY A 219 10.36 -7.26 13.70
CA GLY A 219 11.79 -7.58 13.65
C GLY A 219 12.70 -6.35 13.69
N ILE A 220 12.25 -5.20 13.17
CA ILE A 220 13.00 -3.94 13.26
C ILE A 220 12.68 -3.15 14.54
N MET A 221 11.56 -3.45 15.20
CA MET A 221 11.10 -2.71 16.37
C MET A 221 11.94 -3.05 17.60
N GLN A 222 12.36 -2.01 18.32
CA GLN A 222 13.04 -2.13 19.61
C GLN A 222 12.11 -2.74 20.68
N PRO A 223 12.63 -3.38 21.74
CA PRO A 223 11.79 -4.01 22.77
C PRO A 223 10.74 -3.08 23.42
N ASN A 224 11.05 -1.79 23.56
CA ASN A 224 10.14 -0.78 24.09
C ASN A 224 9.33 -0.05 22.99
N GLY A 225 9.48 -0.44 21.72
CA GLY A 225 8.73 0.13 20.61
C GLY A 225 7.23 -0.11 20.75
N ARG A 226 6.44 0.76 20.12
CA ARG A 226 4.99 0.63 20.03
C ARG A 226 4.55 0.80 18.59
N LEU A 227 3.53 0.06 18.18
CA LEU A 227 2.85 0.24 16.91
C LEU A 227 1.45 0.78 17.18
N LEU A 228 1.10 1.92 16.60
CA LEU A 228 -0.29 2.36 16.49
C LEU A 228 -0.75 2.09 15.06
N THR A 229 -1.73 1.21 14.90
CA THR A 229 -2.21 0.79 13.57
C THR A 229 -3.73 0.91 13.48
N GLY A 230 -4.20 1.49 12.37
CA GLY A 230 -5.61 1.69 12.11
C GLY A 230 -6.30 0.45 11.53
N PHE A 231 -7.49 0.12 12.01
CA PHE A 231 -8.33 -0.97 11.53
C PHE A 231 -9.77 -0.51 11.31
N ASP A 232 -10.28 -0.75 10.10
CA ASP A 232 -11.71 -0.62 9.83
C ASP A 232 -12.45 -1.85 10.39
N LEU A 233 -13.49 -1.62 11.19
CA LEU A 233 -14.18 -2.69 11.93
C LEU A 233 -15.34 -3.28 11.13
N ARG A 234 -15.65 -4.55 11.37
CA ARG A 234 -16.90 -5.13 10.85
C ARG A 234 -18.10 -4.42 11.44
N LYS A 235 -19.06 -4.07 10.59
CA LYS A 235 -20.28 -3.33 10.95
C LYS A 235 -21.41 -3.72 10.00
N ASN A 236 -22.52 -2.97 10.01
CA ASN A 236 -23.64 -3.22 9.11
C ASN A 236 -23.16 -3.35 7.65
N PRO A 237 -23.47 -4.48 6.97
CA PRO A 237 -23.00 -4.73 5.61
C PRO A 237 -23.35 -3.62 4.63
N ARG A 238 -24.51 -2.96 4.78
CA ARG A 238 -24.93 -1.87 3.88
C ARG A 238 -24.04 -0.64 4.01
N VAL A 239 -23.60 -0.32 5.23
CA VAL A 239 -22.70 0.83 5.47
C VAL A 239 -21.37 0.60 4.77
N ILE A 240 -20.83 -0.63 4.86
CA ILE A 240 -19.59 -0.99 4.17
C ILE A 240 -19.80 -1.02 2.65
N SER A 241 -20.85 -1.68 2.15
CA SER A 241 -21.11 -1.75 0.71
C SER A 241 -21.24 -0.36 0.07
N GLN A 242 -21.97 0.55 0.69
CA GLN A 242 -22.15 1.92 0.19
C GLN A 242 -20.83 2.71 0.15
N ALA A 243 -19.91 2.44 1.07
CA ALA A 243 -18.60 3.09 1.05
C ALA A 243 -17.72 2.65 -0.13
N TYR A 244 -18.00 1.51 -0.76
CA TYR A 244 -17.19 0.96 -1.87
C TYR A 244 -17.95 0.83 -3.19
N ASP A 245 -19.23 1.19 -3.18
CA ASP A 245 -20.13 1.22 -4.34
C ASP A 245 -21.05 2.42 -4.17
N ASP A 246 -20.45 3.61 -4.22
CA ASP A 246 -21.12 4.88 -4.03
C ASP A 246 -22.06 5.19 -5.20
N ALA A 247 -23.21 5.78 -4.91
CA ALA A 247 -24.24 6.06 -5.91
C ALA A 247 -23.78 7.08 -6.97
N GLN A 248 -22.72 7.85 -6.68
CA GLN A 248 -22.16 8.84 -7.62
C GLN A 248 -21.20 8.19 -8.64
N GLY A 249 -20.81 6.93 -8.45
CA GLY A 249 -19.90 6.20 -9.33
C GLY A 249 -18.43 6.65 -9.22
N THR A 250 -18.05 7.31 -8.14
CA THR A 250 -16.69 7.83 -7.91
C THR A 250 -15.71 6.69 -7.69
N THR A 251 -16.08 5.70 -6.88
CA THR A 251 -15.28 4.48 -6.61
C THR A 251 -15.15 3.61 -7.86
N ARG A 252 -16.20 3.58 -8.69
CA ARG A 252 -16.15 2.97 -10.03
C ARG A 252 -15.10 3.68 -10.89
N SER A 253 -15.15 5.00 -11.00
CA SER A 253 -14.16 5.78 -11.77
C SER A 253 -12.73 5.55 -11.27
N PHE A 254 -12.53 5.48 -9.95
CA PHE A 254 -11.24 5.17 -9.35
C PHE A 254 -10.67 3.80 -9.78
N ASN A 255 -11.51 2.77 -9.80
CA ASN A 255 -11.10 1.44 -10.25
C ASN A 255 -10.85 1.40 -11.77
N MET A 256 -11.75 2.00 -12.55
CA MET A 256 -11.64 2.06 -14.02
C MET A 256 -10.43 2.88 -14.50
N ASN A 257 -9.94 3.83 -13.69
CA ASN A 257 -8.72 4.59 -13.96
C ASN A 257 -7.50 3.67 -14.18
N LEU A 258 -7.47 2.48 -13.58
CA LEU A 258 -6.38 1.53 -13.80
C LEU A 258 -6.25 1.09 -15.27
N LEU A 259 -7.37 0.94 -15.98
CA LEU A 259 -7.37 0.65 -17.42
C LEU A 259 -6.85 1.85 -18.21
N THR A 260 -7.30 3.06 -17.86
CA THR A 260 -6.82 4.32 -18.46
C THR A 260 -5.30 4.47 -18.30
N ARG A 261 -4.80 4.16 -17.11
CA ARG A 261 -3.38 4.18 -16.80
C ARG A 261 -2.59 3.18 -17.64
N MET A 262 -3.07 1.94 -17.77
CA MET A 262 -2.43 0.94 -18.63
C MET A 262 -2.41 1.38 -20.10
N ASN A 263 -3.50 1.97 -20.61
CA ASN A 263 -3.52 2.52 -21.97
C ASN A 263 -2.45 3.61 -22.15
N ARG A 264 -2.31 4.51 -21.17
CA ARG A 264 -1.34 5.62 -21.21
C ARG A 264 0.11 5.17 -21.04
N GLU A 265 0.41 4.34 -20.05
CA GLU A 265 1.79 4.01 -19.64
C GLU A 265 2.35 2.77 -20.34
N LEU A 266 1.51 1.82 -20.73
CA LEU A 266 1.91 0.53 -21.31
C LEU A 266 1.49 0.38 -22.78
N ASP A 267 0.91 1.42 -23.38
CA ASP A 267 0.37 1.41 -24.75
C ASP A 267 -0.60 0.23 -24.93
N ALA A 268 -1.50 0.08 -23.96
CA ALA A 268 -2.63 -0.85 -24.03
C ALA A 268 -3.81 -0.25 -24.81
N ASP A 269 -4.70 -1.10 -25.29
CA ASP A 269 -5.89 -0.72 -26.07
C ASP A 269 -7.22 -1.11 -25.40
N PHE A 270 -7.28 -1.06 -24.06
CA PHE A 270 -8.54 -1.27 -23.34
C PHE A 270 -9.62 -0.30 -23.84
N VAL A 271 -10.77 -0.81 -24.27
CA VAL A 271 -11.97 -0.02 -24.55
C VAL A 271 -12.78 0.06 -23.25
N LEU A 272 -12.74 1.21 -22.57
CA LEU A 272 -13.26 1.35 -21.21
C LEU A 272 -14.76 1.03 -21.12
N GLU A 273 -15.53 1.34 -22.17
CA GLU A 273 -16.97 1.09 -22.24
C GLU A 273 -17.33 -0.41 -22.29
N GLN A 274 -16.36 -1.28 -22.58
CA GLN A 274 -16.50 -2.74 -22.55
C GLN A 274 -16.15 -3.34 -21.18
N PHE A 275 -15.88 -2.49 -20.18
CA PHE A 275 -15.66 -2.92 -18.80
C PHE A 275 -16.59 -2.19 -17.84
N ASP A 276 -17.00 -2.89 -16.79
CA ASP A 276 -17.74 -2.32 -15.68
C ASP A 276 -17.08 -2.61 -14.34
N PHE A 277 -17.59 -1.99 -13.28
CA PHE A 277 -17.12 -2.15 -11.93
C PHE A 277 -18.11 -2.98 -11.11
N TYR A 278 -17.58 -3.91 -10.33
CA TYR A 278 -18.36 -4.68 -9.37
C TYR A 278 -17.63 -4.76 -8.04
N SER A 279 -18.31 -4.40 -6.96
CA SER A 279 -17.80 -4.55 -5.61
C SER A 279 -18.81 -5.29 -4.74
N PHE A 280 -18.31 -6.11 -3.82
CA PHE A 280 -19.15 -6.74 -2.81
C PHE A 280 -18.45 -6.82 -1.47
N TYR A 281 -19.25 -6.82 -0.42
CA TYR A 281 -18.81 -7.06 0.94
C TYR A 281 -19.32 -8.42 1.43
N ASN A 282 -18.40 -9.28 1.89
CA ASN A 282 -18.75 -10.52 2.56
C ASN A 282 -18.67 -10.34 4.09
N PRO A 283 -19.80 -10.29 4.81
CA PRO A 283 -19.80 -10.06 6.26
C PRO A 283 -19.22 -11.22 7.08
N TYR A 284 -19.15 -12.43 6.51
CA TYR A 284 -18.64 -13.61 7.20
C TYR A 284 -17.11 -13.61 7.34
N ASN A 285 -16.39 -13.14 6.32
CA ASN A 285 -14.92 -13.00 6.36
C ASN A 285 -14.45 -11.55 6.52
N GLY A 286 -15.38 -10.59 6.43
CA GLY A 286 -15.10 -9.17 6.57
C GLY A 286 -14.45 -8.54 5.34
N GLU A 287 -14.45 -9.18 4.18
CA GLU A 287 -13.73 -8.67 3.01
C GLU A 287 -14.65 -7.87 2.10
N VAL A 288 -14.20 -6.67 1.73
CA VAL A 288 -14.65 -6.02 0.51
C VAL A 288 -13.72 -6.45 -0.63
N ARG A 289 -14.30 -6.81 -1.77
CA ARG A 289 -13.58 -7.13 -3.00
C ARG A 289 -14.08 -6.24 -4.12
N SER A 290 -13.17 -5.47 -4.72
CA SER A 290 -13.42 -4.67 -5.91
C SER A 290 -12.89 -5.39 -7.14
N MET A 291 -13.69 -5.41 -8.21
CA MET A 291 -13.35 -6.07 -9.47
C MET A 291 -13.78 -5.22 -10.67
N LEU A 292 -13.09 -5.42 -11.78
CA LEU A 292 -13.55 -5.02 -13.10
C LEU A 292 -14.19 -6.22 -13.79
N VAL A 293 -15.25 -5.97 -14.56
CA VAL A 293 -16.03 -7.00 -15.26
C VAL A 293 -15.93 -6.73 -16.76
N SER A 294 -15.50 -7.72 -17.53
CA SER A 294 -15.59 -7.65 -19.00
C SER A 294 -17.04 -7.79 -19.42
N LEU A 295 -17.58 -6.82 -20.17
CA LEU A 295 -18.99 -6.82 -20.61
C LEU A 295 -19.23 -7.62 -21.90
N GLU A 296 -18.17 -8.00 -22.59
CA GLU A 296 -18.21 -8.85 -23.78
C GLU A 296 -16.95 -9.73 -23.88
N GLU A 297 -16.94 -10.65 -24.82
CA GLU A 297 -15.71 -11.37 -25.18
C GLU A 297 -14.80 -10.45 -25.99
N GLN A 298 -13.60 -10.18 -25.49
CA GLN A 298 -12.69 -9.19 -26.07
C GLN A 298 -11.21 -9.58 -25.89
N GLN A 299 -10.36 -8.92 -26.67
CA GLN A 299 -8.91 -9.04 -26.60
C GLN A 299 -8.31 -7.67 -26.37
N VAL A 300 -7.31 -7.61 -25.48
CA VAL A 300 -6.56 -6.39 -25.21
C VAL A 300 -5.09 -6.65 -25.50
N SER A 301 -4.52 -5.89 -26.42
CA SER A 301 -3.11 -5.90 -26.73
C SER A 301 -2.39 -4.81 -25.93
N ILE A 302 -1.30 -5.19 -25.25
CA ILE A 302 -0.44 -4.27 -24.51
C ILE A 302 0.92 -4.22 -25.19
N LYS A 303 1.18 -3.16 -25.96
CA LYS A 303 2.38 -3.13 -26.82
C LYS A 303 3.67 -3.13 -26.03
N ALA A 304 3.72 -2.48 -24.86
CA ALA A 304 4.90 -2.50 -24.00
C ALA A 304 5.28 -3.91 -23.49
N LEU A 305 4.33 -4.85 -23.51
CA LEU A 305 4.52 -6.23 -23.09
C LEU A 305 4.69 -7.21 -24.25
N ASP A 306 4.47 -6.77 -25.49
CA ASP A 306 4.34 -7.65 -26.68
C ASP A 306 3.37 -8.82 -26.42
N ALA A 307 2.26 -8.53 -25.73
CA ALA A 307 1.30 -9.53 -25.24
C ALA A 307 -0.14 -9.14 -25.57
N THR A 308 -0.98 -10.15 -25.78
CA THR A 308 -2.43 -10.01 -25.93
C THR A 308 -3.12 -10.87 -24.89
N PHE A 309 -4.11 -10.29 -24.21
CA PHE A 309 -4.88 -10.92 -23.15
C PHE A 309 -6.32 -11.09 -23.61
N HIS A 310 -6.86 -12.29 -23.38
CA HIS A 310 -8.25 -12.62 -23.71
C HIS A 310 -9.12 -12.48 -22.46
N PHE A 311 -10.30 -11.89 -22.63
CA PHE A 311 -11.35 -11.76 -21.62
C PHE A 311 -12.65 -12.33 -22.18
N ARG A 312 -13.29 -13.22 -21.42
CA ARG A 312 -14.65 -13.69 -21.73
C ARG A 312 -15.67 -12.67 -21.24
N GLU A 313 -16.87 -12.70 -21.79
CA GLU A 313 -18.01 -11.99 -21.22
C GLU A 313 -18.21 -12.40 -19.74
N ASN A 314 -18.43 -11.41 -18.87
CA ASN A 314 -18.53 -11.52 -17.42
C ASN A 314 -17.27 -12.02 -16.70
N GLU A 315 -16.11 -12.07 -17.38
CA GLU A 315 -14.85 -12.37 -16.72
C GLU A 315 -14.42 -11.23 -15.78
N LEU A 316 -13.92 -11.60 -14.61
CA LEU A 316 -13.54 -10.67 -13.55
C LEU A 316 -12.04 -10.45 -13.50
N ILE A 317 -11.64 -9.20 -13.25
CA ILE A 317 -10.28 -8.81 -12.86
C ILE A 317 -10.37 -8.28 -11.43
N ARG A 318 -9.79 -8.99 -10.46
CA ARG A 318 -9.77 -8.52 -9.07
C ARG A 318 -8.75 -7.39 -8.90
N THR A 319 -9.18 -6.25 -8.40
CA THR A 319 -8.34 -5.04 -8.28
C THR A 319 -8.04 -4.65 -6.85
N GLU A 320 -8.91 -4.98 -5.90
CA GLU A 320 -8.76 -4.56 -4.51
C GLU A 320 -9.29 -5.58 -3.50
N LEU A 321 -8.63 -5.62 -2.36
CA LEU A 321 -9.13 -6.18 -1.11
C LEU A 321 -9.19 -5.04 -0.10
N SER A 322 -10.27 -4.96 0.68
CA SER A 322 -10.29 -4.16 1.89
C SER A 322 -10.98 -4.93 3.03
N LYS A 323 -10.17 -5.53 3.90
CA LYS A 323 -10.63 -6.32 5.05
C LYS A 323 -11.08 -5.43 6.20
N LYS A 324 -12.19 -5.86 6.80
CA LYS A 324 -12.83 -5.32 8.00
C LYS A 324 -12.68 -6.33 9.12
N TYR A 325 -12.24 -5.87 10.28
CA TYR A 325 -11.80 -6.75 11.35
C TYR A 325 -12.77 -6.77 12.51
N THR A 326 -12.88 -7.91 13.19
CA THR A 326 -13.35 -7.95 14.58
C THR A 326 -12.19 -7.70 15.55
N LEU A 327 -12.49 -7.40 16.81
CA LEU A 327 -11.45 -7.25 17.84
C LEU A 327 -10.67 -8.54 18.09
N ASP A 328 -11.33 -9.70 17.95
CA ASP A 328 -10.68 -11.01 18.05
C ASP A 328 -9.72 -11.23 16.88
N GLU A 329 -10.09 -10.81 15.66
CA GLU A 329 -9.20 -10.87 14.50
C GLU A 329 -8.00 -9.93 14.65
N ILE A 330 -8.18 -8.73 15.21
CA ILE A 330 -7.08 -7.80 15.52
C ILE A 330 -6.13 -8.42 16.55
N THR A 331 -6.68 -9.00 17.62
CA THR A 331 -5.89 -9.65 18.67
C THR A 331 -5.14 -10.87 18.14
N GLY A 332 -5.80 -11.70 17.33
CA GLY A 332 -5.19 -12.85 16.66
C GLY A 332 -4.08 -12.43 15.71
N LEU A 333 -4.30 -11.39 14.90
CA LEU A 333 -3.30 -10.85 13.99
C LEU A 333 -2.07 -10.34 14.74
N ALA A 334 -2.27 -9.60 15.85
CA ALA A 334 -1.19 -9.16 16.72
C ALA A 334 -0.38 -10.35 17.24
N ALA A 335 -1.03 -11.34 17.84
CA ALA A 335 -0.37 -12.51 18.40
C ALA A 335 0.40 -13.32 17.33
N GLU A 336 -0.20 -13.56 16.16
CA GLU A 336 0.43 -14.29 15.04
C GLU A 336 1.65 -13.56 14.46
N SER A 337 1.73 -12.24 14.64
CA SER A 337 2.82 -11.38 14.15
C SER A 337 3.84 -10.96 15.22
N GLY A 338 3.74 -11.47 16.45
CA GLY A 338 4.71 -11.20 17.52
C GLY A 338 4.42 -9.92 18.33
N PHE A 339 3.16 -9.49 18.35
CA PHE A 339 2.70 -8.35 19.12
C PHE A 339 1.63 -8.73 20.16
N LEU A 340 1.43 -7.82 21.10
CA LEU A 340 0.34 -7.83 22.08
C LEU A 340 -0.46 -6.53 21.95
N VAL A 341 -1.79 -6.64 21.93
CA VAL A 341 -2.68 -5.47 21.94
C VAL A 341 -2.69 -4.88 23.35
N GLU A 342 -2.23 -3.64 23.51
CA GLU A 342 -2.29 -2.93 24.79
C GLU A 342 -3.58 -2.13 24.95
N LYS A 343 -4.01 -1.45 23.89
CA LYS A 343 -5.18 -0.57 23.94
C LYS A 343 -5.79 -0.33 22.56
N ASN A 344 -7.10 -0.19 22.51
CA ASN A 344 -7.85 0.22 21.33
C ASN A 344 -8.48 1.60 21.57
N PHE A 345 -8.31 2.52 20.62
CA PHE A 345 -8.99 3.80 20.58
C PHE A 345 -10.05 3.74 19.49
N PHE A 346 -11.30 4.06 19.83
CA PHE A 346 -12.44 3.94 18.91
C PHE A 346 -13.00 5.30 18.56
N ASP A 347 -13.54 5.46 17.37
CA ASP A 347 -14.45 6.56 17.07
C ASP A 347 -15.79 6.35 17.80
N SER A 348 -16.60 7.40 17.92
CA SER A 348 -17.87 7.34 18.65
C SER A 348 -18.88 6.33 18.10
N GLN A 349 -18.78 5.97 16.82
CA GLN A 349 -19.67 4.96 16.21
C GLN A 349 -19.11 3.54 16.29
N HIS A 350 -17.89 3.36 16.83
CA HIS A 350 -17.16 2.08 16.81
C HIS A 350 -17.03 1.49 15.41
N PHE A 351 -16.80 2.35 14.43
CA PHE A 351 -16.61 1.99 13.04
C PHE A 351 -15.15 1.70 12.72
N PHE A 352 -14.24 2.31 13.44
CA PHE A 352 -12.81 2.23 13.24
C PHE A 352 -12.11 2.12 14.59
N THR A 353 -10.90 1.56 14.59
CA THR A 353 -10.03 1.66 15.76
C THR A 353 -8.58 1.88 15.39
N ASP A 354 -7.92 2.77 16.13
CA ASP A 354 -6.48 2.81 16.20
C ASP A 354 -6.03 1.94 17.37
N SER A 355 -5.29 0.88 17.06
CA SER A 355 -4.88 -0.14 18.03
C SER A 355 -3.40 0.02 18.36
N LEU A 356 -3.12 0.23 19.65
CA LEU A 356 -1.77 0.36 20.19
C LEU A 356 -1.25 -1.02 20.61
N TRP A 357 -0.18 -1.45 19.98
CA TRP A 357 0.45 -2.74 20.17
C TRP A 357 1.86 -2.59 20.73
N ALA A 358 2.23 -3.53 21.59
CA ALA A 358 3.59 -3.74 22.07
C ALA A 358 4.19 -4.99 21.44
N LYS A 359 5.52 -5.03 21.32
CA LYS A 359 6.25 -6.26 21.00
C LYS A 359 6.03 -7.29 22.11
N ALA A 360 5.78 -8.55 21.74
CA ALA A 360 5.42 -9.63 22.65
C ALA A 360 6.60 -10.17 23.48
#